data_AF-A0A2V8ZX90-F1
#
_entry.id   AF-A0A2V8ZX90-F1
#
_cell.length_a   1.000
_cell.length_b   1.000
_cell.length_c   1.000
_cell.angle_alpha   90.00
_cell.angle_beta   90.00
_cell.angle_gamma   90.00
#
_symmetry.space_group_name_H-M   'P 1'
#
loop_
_entity.id
_entity.type
_entity.pdbx_description
1 polymer ?
#
loop_
_entity_poly.entity_id
_entity_poly.type
_entity_poly.pdbx_seq_one_letter_code
_entity_poly.pdbx_strand_id
1 'polypeptide(L)'
;MTALLVGKTMAGMRALDISRGVDVLTSRKGVDPNQVYGYGKDEGALPLLYAAVLDGKIRRVMLDGMLVSYESVVSSRVHRRIREGVSPGMLKYYDLQDLVAALAPMSGCEWYRPTGT
;
A
#
# COMPACT_ATOMS: atom_id res chain seq x y z
N MET A 1 3.76 -8.09 -14.92
CA MET A 1 3.55 -6.95 -15.84
C MET A 1 2.41 -7.16 -16.85
N THR A 2 1.81 -8.34 -16.97
CA THR A 2 0.70 -8.62 -17.90
C THR A 2 -0.55 -7.76 -17.68
N ALA A 3 -0.80 -7.30 -16.44
CA ALA A 3 -1.93 -6.44 -16.10
C ALA A 3 -1.99 -5.14 -16.94
N LEU A 4 -0.84 -4.57 -17.31
CA LEU A 4 -0.78 -3.34 -18.10
C LEU A 4 -1.37 -3.53 -19.50
N LEU A 5 -1.30 -4.74 -20.05
CA LEU A 5 -1.87 -5.06 -21.37
C LEU A 5 -3.40 -4.92 -21.40
N VAL A 6 -4.05 -4.99 -20.23
CA VAL A 6 -5.49 -4.79 -20.06
C VAL A 6 -5.82 -3.48 -19.34
N GLY A 7 -4.88 -2.53 -19.33
CA GLY A 7 -5.07 -1.21 -18.72
C GLY A 7 -5.15 -1.22 -17.19
N LYS A 8 -4.63 -2.27 -16.53
CA LYS A 8 -4.62 -2.41 -15.07
C LYS A 8 -3.20 -2.41 -14.49
N THR A 9 -3.08 -2.18 -13.19
CA THR A 9 -1.82 -2.29 -12.46
C THR A 9 -1.90 -3.44 -11.45
N MET A 10 -0.80 -4.16 -11.24
CA MET A 10 -0.76 -5.25 -10.26
C MET A 10 -1.04 -4.73 -8.85
N ALA A 11 -0.40 -3.62 -8.46
CA ALA A 11 -0.65 -2.98 -7.17
C ALA A 11 -2.12 -2.55 -7.00
N GLY A 12 -2.75 -1.99 -8.03
CA GLY A 12 -4.17 -1.61 -7.98
C GLY A 12 -5.12 -2.80 -7.86
N MET A 13 -4.85 -3.90 -8.57
CA MET A 13 -5.63 -5.12 -8.43
C MET A 13 -5.48 -5.73 -7.02
N ARG A 14 -4.26 -5.82 -6.49
CA ARG A 14 -4.03 -6.33 -5.13
C ARG A 14 -4.64 -5.43 -4.05
N ALA A 15 -4.65 -4.11 -4.25
CA ALA A 15 -5.34 -3.18 -3.36
C ALA A 15 -6.86 -3.44 -3.36
N LEU A 16 -7.45 -3.67 -4.54
CA LEU A 16 -8.86 -4.05 -4.64
C LEU A 16 -9.14 -5.39 -3.94
N ASP A 17 -8.26 -6.39 -4.09
CA ASP A 17 -8.39 -7.67 -3.40
C ASP A 17 -8.39 -7.49 -1.88
N ILE A 18 -7.55 -6.61 -1.34
CA ILE A 18 -7.52 -6.26 0.09
C ILE A 18 -8.84 -5.63 0.53
N SER A 19 -9.35 -4.62 -0.18
CA SER A 19 -10.64 -3.99 0.14
C SER A 19 -11.79 -4.99 0.11
N ARG A 20 -11.81 -5.92 -0.85
CA ARG A 20 -12.81 -7.01 -0.89
C ARG A 20 -12.63 -8.01 0.24
N GLY A 21 -11.40 -8.29 0.64
CA GLY A 21 -11.10 -9.05 1.85
C GLY A 21 -11.67 -8.39 3.10
N VAL A 22 -11.56 -7.06 3.21
CA VAL A 22 -12.14 -6.27 4.31
C VAL A 22 -13.67 -6.32 4.30
N ASP A 23 -14.31 -6.23 3.12
CA ASP A 23 -15.77 -6.40 2.98
C ASP A 23 -16.22 -7.76 3.56
N VAL A 24 -15.55 -8.84 3.17
CA VAL A 24 -15.85 -10.20 3.66
C VAL A 24 -15.52 -10.37 5.14
N LEU A 25 -14.45 -9.73 5.63
CA LEU A 25 -14.06 -9.80 7.03
C LEU A 25 -15.11 -9.12 7.93
N THR A 26 -15.54 -7.92 7.55
CA THR A 26 -16.49 -7.11 8.32
C THR A 26 -17.93 -7.64 8.27
N SER A 27 -18.26 -8.51 7.31
CA SER A 27 -19.57 -9.19 7.28
C SER A 27 -19.69 -10.36 8.27
N ARG A 28 -18.60 -10.75 8.94
CA ARG A 28 -18.60 -11.88 9.90
C ARG A 28 -19.08 -11.45 11.27
N LYS A 29 -19.88 -12.31 11.92
CA LYS A 29 -20.24 -12.13 13.33
C LYS A 29 -18.97 -12.15 14.20
N GLY A 30 -18.88 -11.23 15.15
CA GLY A 30 -17.74 -11.12 16.08
C GLY A 30 -16.58 -10.28 15.57
N VAL A 31 -16.68 -9.69 14.38
CA VAL A 31 -15.73 -8.67 13.90
C VAL A 31 -16.33 -7.28 14.12
N ASP A 32 -15.59 -6.40 14.78
CA ASP A 32 -15.94 -4.99 14.90
C ASP A 32 -15.46 -4.24 13.64
N PRO A 33 -16.36 -3.71 12.80
CA PRO A 33 -15.97 -2.97 11.58
C PRO A 33 -15.21 -1.68 11.87
N ASN A 34 -15.21 -1.19 13.12
CA ASN A 34 -14.42 -0.04 13.53
C ASN A 34 -13.01 -0.39 14.00
N GLN A 35 -12.63 -1.67 14.02
CA GLN A 35 -11.32 -2.14 14.46
C GLN A 35 -10.65 -3.05 13.42
N VAL A 36 -10.59 -2.58 12.18
CA VAL A 36 -9.88 -3.25 11.09
C VAL A 36 -8.51 -2.62 10.91
N TYR A 37 -7.45 -3.43 11.07
CA TYR A 37 -6.07 -3.02 10.89
C TYR A 37 -5.38 -3.89 9.83
N GLY A 38 -4.46 -3.28 9.08
CA GLY A 38 -3.67 -3.97 8.07
C GLY A 38 -2.21 -4.09 8.48
N TYR A 39 -1.59 -5.22 8.16
CA TYR A 39 -0.14 -5.39 8.20
C TYR A 39 0.34 -5.81 6.81
N GLY A 40 1.28 -5.05 6.26
CA GLY A 40 1.85 -5.29 4.94
C GLY A 40 3.37 -5.35 5.04
N LYS A 41 3.96 -6.37 4.42
CA LYS A 41 5.40 -6.59 4.40
C LYS A 41 5.94 -6.66 2.98
N ASP A 42 7.11 -6.05 2.75
CA ASP A 42 7.81 -6.02 1.47
C ASP A 42 6.84 -5.63 0.32
N GLU A 43 6.64 -6.51 -0.66
CA GLU A 43 5.78 -6.28 -1.82
C GLU A 43 4.28 -6.20 -1.47
N GLY A 44 3.87 -6.69 -0.30
CA GLY A 44 2.51 -6.59 0.22
C GLY A 44 2.19 -5.24 0.87
N ALA A 45 3.21 -4.46 1.24
CA ALA A 45 3.01 -3.17 1.91
C ALA A 45 2.38 -2.13 0.98
N LEU A 46 2.83 -2.06 -0.29
CA LEU A 46 2.33 -1.07 -1.22
C LEU A 46 0.83 -1.26 -1.60
N PRO A 47 0.36 -2.47 -1.95
CA PRO A 47 -1.07 -2.70 -2.14
C PRO A 47 -1.91 -2.36 -0.90
N LEU A 48 -1.39 -2.63 0.30
CA LEU A 48 -2.07 -2.26 1.55
C LEU A 48 -2.13 -0.74 1.73
N LEU A 49 -1.06 0.00 1.42
CA LEU A 49 -1.07 1.46 1.44
C LEU A 49 -2.14 2.01 0.49
N TYR A 50 -2.19 1.51 -0.75
CA TYR A 50 -3.21 1.92 -1.72
C TYR A 50 -4.63 1.60 -1.24
N ALA A 51 -4.86 0.42 -0.68
CA ALA A 51 -6.15 0.06 -0.11
C ALA A 51 -6.53 1.01 1.04
N ALA A 52 -5.61 1.29 1.97
CA ALA A 52 -5.88 2.15 3.11
C ALA A 52 -6.17 3.62 2.73
N VAL A 53 -5.52 4.13 1.68
CA VAL A 53 -5.80 5.49 1.16
C VAL A 53 -7.20 5.56 0.53
N LEU A 54 -7.64 4.50 -0.14
CA LEU A 54 -8.89 4.48 -0.91
C LEU A 54 -10.09 3.94 -0.13
N ASP A 55 -9.87 3.18 0.94
CA ASP A 55 -10.89 2.48 1.71
C ASP A 55 -10.82 2.85 3.20
N GLY A 56 -11.70 3.76 3.61
CA GLY A 56 -11.76 4.27 4.98
C GLY A 56 -12.18 3.25 6.05
N LYS A 57 -12.46 1.99 5.67
CA LYS A 57 -12.70 0.90 6.62
C LYS A 57 -11.40 0.44 7.29
N ILE A 58 -10.26 0.56 6.62
CA ILE A 58 -8.95 0.21 7.19
C ILE A 58 -8.50 1.36 8.10
N ARG A 59 -8.50 1.13 9.42
CA ARG A 59 -8.32 2.19 10.41
C ARG A 59 -6.87 2.49 10.74
N ARG A 60 -5.99 1.50 10.56
CA ARG A 60 -4.53 1.63 10.78
C ARG A 60 -3.82 0.64 9.88
N VAL A 61 -2.60 1.00 9.49
CA VAL A 61 -1.71 0.10 8.77
C VAL A 61 -0.31 0.14 9.37
N MET A 62 0.33 -1.03 9.39
CA MET A 62 1.76 -1.17 9.65
C MET A 62 2.42 -1.67 8.36
N LEU A 63 3.42 -0.92 7.89
CA LEU A 63 4.09 -1.14 6.61
C LEU A 63 5.57 -1.46 6.87
N ASP A 64 5.96 -2.71 6.72
CA ASP A 64 7.32 -3.21 6.96
C ASP A 64 8.04 -3.49 5.62
N GLY A 65 9.31 -3.11 5.51
CA GLY A 65 10.12 -3.35 4.31
C GLY A 65 9.59 -2.66 3.05
N MET A 66 8.73 -1.66 3.18
CA MET A 66 8.15 -0.94 2.03
C MET A 66 9.19 -0.05 1.36
N LEU A 67 9.08 0.09 0.03
CA LEU A 67 9.79 1.14 -0.69
C LEU A 67 9.40 2.52 -0.15
N VAL A 68 10.38 3.37 0.13
CA VAL A 68 10.13 4.68 0.74
C VAL A 68 9.78 5.74 -0.31
N SER A 69 10.36 5.67 -1.52
CA SER A 69 10.17 6.66 -2.58
C SER A 69 10.47 6.06 -3.95
N TYR A 70 9.60 6.31 -4.92
CA TYR A 70 9.85 6.01 -6.32
C TYR A 70 10.83 6.98 -6.99
N GLU A 71 10.93 8.23 -6.51
CA GLU A 71 11.98 9.16 -6.96
C GLU A 71 13.39 8.58 -6.68
N SER A 72 13.58 8.01 -5.49
CA SER A 72 14.85 7.35 -5.13
C SER A 72 15.20 6.16 -6.04
N VAL A 73 14.18 5.52 -6.61
CA VAL A 73 14.34 4.37 -7.50
C VAL A 73 14.75 4.82 -8.89
N VAL A 74 14.09 5.85 -9.45
CA VAL A 74 14.40 6.34 -10.80
C VAL A 74 15.75 7.07 -10.87
N SER A 75 16.23 7.59 -9.74
CA SER A 75 17.57 8.19 -9.62
C SER A 75 18.69 7.14 -9.44
N SER A 76 18.34 5.87 -9.18
CA SER A 76 19.29 4.77 -9.05
C SER A 76 19.55 4.08 -10.40
N ARG A 77 20.80 3.64 -10.62
CA ARG A 77 21.16 2.82 -11.81
C ARG A 77 20.59 1.40 -11.75
N VAL A 78 20.31 0.90 -10.55
CA VAL A 78 19.82 -0.47 -10.33
C VAL A 78 18.46 -0.42 -9.67
N HIS A 79 17.47 -0.93 -10.40
CA HIS A 79 16.08 -0.98 -9.98
C HIS A 79 15.75 -2.40 -9.49
N ARG A 80 15.46 -2.58 -8.21
CA ARG A 80 15.08 -3.88 -7.62
C ARG A 80 13.68 -3.80 -7.03
N ARG A 81 12.93 -4.92 -7.09
CA ARG A 81 11.62 -5.10 -6.42
C ARG A 81 10.54 -4.04 -6.73
N ILE A 82 10.60 -3.40 -7.89
CA ILE A 82 9.63 -2.35 -8.28
C ILE A 82 8.58 -2.82 -9.30
N ARG A 83 8.79 -3.97 -9.95
CA ARG A 83 8.03 -4.38 -11.15
C ARG A 83 6.54 -4.52 -10.92
N GLU A 84 6.14 -4.90 -9.71
CA GLU A 84 4.73 -5.12 -9.37
C GLU A 84 4.06 -3.88 -8.77
N GLY A 85 4.87 -2.96 -8.25
CA GLY A 85 4.41 -1.74 -7.59
C GLY A 85 4.19 -0.55 -8.52
N VAL A 86 4.79 -0.58 -9.71
CA VAL A 86 4.77 0.57 -10.63
C VAL A 86 3.38 0.78 -11.23
N SER A 87 2.86 1.99 -11.03
CA SER A 87 1.71 2.54 -11.76
C SER A 87 2.17 3.58 -12.77
N PRO A 88 1.74 3.52 -14.05
CA PRO A 88 2.13 4.50 -15.06
C PRO A 88 1.81 5.93 -14.63
N GLY A 89 2.81 6.82 -14.73
CA GLY A 89 2.65 8.25 -14.47
C GLY A 89 2.53 8.68 -13.01
N MET A 90 2.70 7.78 -12.03
CA MET A 90 2.44 8.12 -10.62
C MET A 90 3.25 9.32 -10.10
N LEU A 91 4.54 9.42 -10.45
CA LEU A 91 5.41 10.54 -10.02
C LEU A 91 4.99 11.90 -10.58
N LYS A 92 4.02 11.96 -11.50
CA LYS A 92 3.39 13.23 -11.92
C LYS A 92 2.35 13.74 -10.91
N TYR A 93 1.90 12.88 -10.00
CA TYR A 93 0.79 13.14 -9.09
C TYR A 93 1.15 12.91 -7.62
N TYR A 94 1.99 11.91 -7.32
CA TYR A 94 2.41 11.57 -5.96
C TYR A 94 3.70 10.73 -5.95
N ASP A 95 4.40 10.75 -4.81
CA ASP A 95 5.28 9.68 -4.36
C ASP A 95 4.69 8.96 -3.12
N LEU A 96 5.33 7.89 -2.65
CA LEU A 96 4.82 7.02 -1.57
C LEU A 96 4.69 7.76 -0.24
N GLN A 97 5.55 8.75 0.00
CA GLN A 97 5.47 9.58 1.19
C GLN A 97 4.22 10.47 1.21
N ASP A 98 3.76 10.95 0.05
CA ASP A 98 2.54 11.74 -0.05
C ASP A 98 1.31 10.91 0.32
N LEU A 99 1.27 9.65 -0.14
CA LEU A 99 0.20 8.71 0.20
C LEU A 99 0.17 8.38 1.69
N VAL A 100 1.35 8.24 2.30
CA VAL A 100 1.46 8.04 3.74
C VAL A 100 1.03 9.28 4.50
N ALA A 101 1.40 10.48 4.04
CA ALA A 101 0.95 11.72 4.63
C ALA A 101 -0.58 11.88 4.52
N ALA A 102 -1.18 11.42 3.43
CA ALA A 102 -2.64 11.40 3.25
C ALA A 102 -3.38 10.50 4.25
N LEU A 103 -2.68 9.56 4.88
CA LEU A 103 -3.22 8.73 5.97
C LEU A 103 -3.19 9.42 7.35
N ALA A 104 -2.52 10.56 7.51
CA ALA A 104 -2.45 11.27 8.79
C ALA A 104 -3.70 12.15 9.01
N PRO A 105 -4.39 12.09 10.18
CA PRO A 105 -3.95 11.55 11.45
C PRO A 105 -4.72 10.27 11.83
N MET A 106 -4.60 9.19 11.05
CA MET A 106 -4.96 7.88 11.60
C MET A 106 -4.03 7.61 12.79
N SER A 107 -4.62 7.56 13.98
CA SER A 107 -3.93 7.38 15.26
C SER A 107 -3.30 5.99 15.29
N GLY A 108 -2.10 5.84 14.69
CA GLY A 108 -1.34 4.59 14.68
C GLY A 108 -0.70 4.16 13.36
N CYS A 109 -0.45 5.07 12.41
CA CYS A 109 0.56 4.80 11.36
C CYS A 109 1.96 4.79 12.01
N GLU A 110 2.32 3.70 12.67
CA GLU A 110 3.66 3.47 13.19
C GLU A 110 4.52 2.89 12.06
N TRP A 111 5.48 3.69 11.61
CA TRP A 111 6.49 3.27 10.64
C TRP A 111 7.58 2.48 11.34
N TYR A 112 7.68 1.19 11.05
CA TYR A 112 8.85 0.42 11.44
C TYR A 112 10.01 0.72 10.47
N ARG A 113 10.99 1.52 10.92
CA ARG A 113 12.31 1.58 10.27
C ARG A 113 13.11 0.38 10.76
N PRO A 114 13.49 -0.59 9.91
CA PRO A 114 14.43 -1.61 10.33
C PRO A 114 15.75 -0.91 10.69
N THR A 115 16.16 -1.03 11.95
CA THR A 115 17.54 -0.76 12.37
C THR A 115 18.46 -1.71 11.60
N GLY A 116 19.56 -1.14 11.08
CA GLY A 116 20.27 -1.68 9.92
C GLY A 116 21.00 -3.00 10.11
N THR A 117 21.42 -3.51 8.95
CA THR A 117 22.74 -4.11 8.65
C THR A 117 23.06 -3.79 7.20
#